data_AF-A0A6J5FM93-F1
#
_entry.id   AF-A0A6J5FM93-F1
#
_cell.length_a   1.000
_cell.length_b   1.000
_cell.length_c   1.000
_cell.angle_alpha   90.00
_cell.angle_beta   90.00
_cell.angle_gamma   90.00
#
_symmetry.space_group_name_H-M   'P 1'
#
loop_
_entity.id
_entity.type
_entity.pdbx_description
1 polymer ?
#
loop_
_entity_poly.entity_id
_entity_poly.type
_entity_poly.pdbx_seq_one_letter_code
_entity_poly.pdbx_strand_id
1 'polypeptide(L)' 'MKFIDQEIAHIMRVMVPTLLLEGTVPILSFDYWHKRLSNLLDTAQLSHAQFRTVDSLMTQLERLQASNAAA' A
#
# COMPACT_ATOMS: atom_id res chain seq x y z
N MET A 1 -21.09 -0.44 -1.52
CA MET A 1 -19.75 0.13 -1.23
C MET A 1 -19.02 -0.71 -0.16
N LYS A 2 -18.68 -1.99 -0.44
CA LYS A 2 -17.98 -2.88 0.50
C LYS A 2 -16.58 -3.31 0.03
N PHE A 3 -16.26 -3.03 -1.23
CA PHE A 3 -15.04 -3.53 -1.88
C PHE A 3 -13.81 -2.65 -1.59
N ILE A 4 -13.97 -1.33 -1.49
CA ILE A 4 -12.86 -0.40 -1.25
C ILE A 4 -12.26 -0.61 0.16
N ASP A 5 -13.10 -0.71 1.21
CA ASP A 5 -12.59 -0.93 2.57
C ASP A 5 -11.90 -2.29 2.71
N GLN A 6 -12.41 -3.31 2.03
CA GLN A 6 -11.78 -4.64 1.98
C GLN A 6 -10.46 -4.59 1.21
N GLU A 7 -10.38 -3.88 0.10
CA GLU A 7 -9.13 -3.66 -0.65
C GLU A 7 -8.10 -2.90 0.19
N ILE A 8 -8.49 -1.84 0.89
CA ILE A 8 -7.60 -1.08 1.79
C ILE A 8 -7.09 -1.99 2.91
N ALA A 9 -7.98 -2.74 3.57
CA ALA A 9 -7.59 -3.68 4.63
C ALA A 9 -6.68 -4.82 4.11
N HIS A 10 -6.92 -5.26 2.87
CA HIS A 10 -6.09 -6.26 2.20
C HIS A 10 -4.69 -5.70 1.90
N ILE A 11 -4.60 -4.50 1.31
CA ILE A 11 -3.33 -3.82 1.02
C ILE A 11 -2.54 -3.63 2.32
N MET A 12 -3.16 -3.13 3.40
CA MET A 12 -2.50 -3.00 4.71
C MET A 12 -1.85 -4.30 5.18
N ARG A 13 -2.55 -5.43 4.99
CA ARG A 13 -2.13 -6.72 5.54
C ARG A 13 -1.10 -7.44 4.67
N VAL A 14 -1.11 -7.18 3.36
CA VAL A 14 -0.24 -7.87 2.39
C VAL A 14 0.99 -7.04 2.03
N MET A 15 0.91 -5.71 2.06
CA MET A 15 2.01 -4.81 1.68
C MET A 15 3.28 -5.05 2.52
N VAL A 16 3.16 -5.05 3.85
CA VAL A 16 4.31 -5.23 4.75
C VAL A 16 4.98 -6.60 4.57
N PRO A 17 4.28 -7.76 4.64
CA PRO A 17 4.93 -9.05 4.51
C PRO A 17 5.47 -9.31 3.10
N THR A 18 4.89 -8.74 2.05
CA THR A 18 5.43 -8.91 0.68
C THR A 18 6.70 -8.10 0.45
N LEU A 19 6.85 -6.95 1.11
CA LEU A 19 8.08 -6.15 1.06
C LEU A 19 9.22 -6.76 1.89
N LEU A 20 8.90 -7.46 2.98
CA LEU A 20 9.87 -8.13 3.85
C LEU A 20 10.28 -9.54 3.37
N LEU A 21 9.64 -10.08 2.34
CA LEU A 21 9.90 -11.43 1.85
C LEU A 21 11.19 -11.44 0.99
N GLU A 22 12.34 -11.41 1.66
CA GLU A 22 13.68 -11.35 1.03
C GLU A 22 14.06 -12.59 0.19
N GLY A 23 13.28 -13.68 0.22
CA GLY A 23 13.72 -14.99 -0.26
C GLY A 23 13.20 -15.45 -1.63
N THR A 24 12.15 -14.84 -2.16
CA THR A 24 11.53 -15.25 -3.43
C THR A 24 11.12 -13.99 -4.16
N VAL A 25 11.80 -13.69 -5.27
CA VAL A 25 11.53 -12.63 -6.26
C VAL A 25 10.33 -11.76 -5.82
N PRO A 26 10.54 -10.56 -5.26
CA PRO A 26 9.44 -9.77 -4.72
C PRO A 26 8.44 -9.55 -5.84
N ILE A 27 7.34 -10.31 -5.80
CA ILE A 27 6.32 -10.32 -6.85
C ILE A 27 5.74 -8.91 -6.98
N LEU A 28 5.79 -8.14 -5.88
CA LEU A 28 5.27 -6.79 -5.75
C LEU A 28 6.37 -5.86 -5.21
N SER A 29 6.92 -5.03 -6.09
CA SER A 29 7.93 -4.01 -5.74
C SER A 29 7.26 -2.78 -5.09
N PHE A 30 8.06 -1.89 -4.49
CA PHE A 30 7.56 -0.58 -4.01
C PHE A 30 6.74 0.15 -5.08
N ASP A 31 7.25 0.21 -6.31
CA ASP A 31 6.60 0.89 -7.44
C ASP A 31 5.19 0.34 -7.73
N TYR A 32 5.02 -0.98 -7.61
CA TYR A 32 3.72 -1.62 -7.75
C TYR A 32 2.73 -1.15 -6.69
N TRP A 33 3.13 -1.13 -5.41
CA TRP A 33 2.27 -0.70 -4.31
C TRP A 33 1.95 0.78 -4.40
N HIS A 34 2.94 1.61 -4.75
CA HIS A 34 2.75 3.03 -4.96
C HIS A 34 1.73 3.30 -6.07
N LYS A 35 1.88 2.63 -7.23
CA LYS A 35 0.92 2.73 -8.34
C LYS A 35 -0.48 2.24 -7.95
N ARG A 36 -0.58 1.17 -7.17
CA ARG A 36 -1.87 0.64 -6.72
C ARG A 36 -2.59 1.58 -5.75
N LEU A 37 -1.88 2.17 -4.79
CA LEU A 37 -2.43 3.18 -3.88
C LEU A 37 -2.84 4.45 -4.65
N SER A 38 -2.03 4.90 -5.61
CA SER A 38 -2.35 6.05 -6.46
C SER A 38 -3.62 5.83 -7.30
N ASN A 39 -3.78 4.65 -7.91
CA ASN A 39 -5.03 4.30 -8.61
C ASN A 39 -6.24 4.27 -7.66
N LEU A 40 -6.04 3.87 -6.41
CA LEU A 40 -7.11 3.84 -5.41
C LEU A 40 -7.52 5.28 -5.05
N LEU A 41 -6.55 6.20 -4.91
CA LEU A 41 -6.79 7.64 -4.74
C LEU A 41 -7.51 8.28 -5.92
N ASP A 42 -7.21 7.85 -7.15
CA ASP A 42 -7.86 8.33 -8.38
C ASP A 42 -9.32 7.85 -8.51
N THR A 43 -9.76 6.96 -7.61
CA THR A 43 -11.15 6.50 -7.58
C THR A 43 -12.06 7.57 -6.99
N ALA A 44 -12.92 8.16 -7.82
CA ALA A 44 -13.80 9.29 -7.49
C ALA A 44 -14.85 9.07 -6.36
N GLN A 45 -14.87 7.90 -5.70
CA GLN A 45 -15.86 7.53 -4.67
C GLN A 45 -15.26 7.34 -3.27
N LEU A 46 -14.00 7.74 -3.05
CA LEU A 46 -13.40 7.64 -1.73
C LEU A 46 -14.07 8.59 -0.73
N SER A 47 -14.50 8.05 0.41
CA SER A 47 -14.85 8.85 1.57
C SER A 47 -13.60 9.48 2.21
N HIS A 48 -13.78 10.56 2.96
CA HIS A 48 -12.70 11.18 3.74
C HIS A 48 -11.93 10.19 4.65
N ALA A 49 -12.64 9.22 5.22
CA ALA A 49 -12.01 8.19 6.06
C ALA A 49 -11.09 7.30 5.23
N GLN A 50 -11.56 6.83 4.07
CA GLN A 50 -10.77 6.00 3.16
C GLN A 50 -9.57 6.76 2.60
N PHE A 51 -9.74 8.02 2.20
CA PHE A 51 -8.64 8.87 1.74
C PHE A 51 -7.54 8.97 2.81
N ARG A 52 -7.91 9.26 4.07
CA ARG A 52 -6.94 9.30 5.19
C ARG A 52 -6.25 7.96 5.42
N THR A 53 -6.95 6.84 5.26
CA THR A 53 -6.33 5.52 5.39
C THR A 53 -5.31 5.26 4.28
N VAL A 54 -5.64 5.60 3.03
CA VAL A 54 -4.75 5.44 1.88
C VAL A 54 -3.52 6.35 1.98
N ASP A 55 -3.70 7.60 2.41
CA ASP A 55 -2.60 8.54 2.66
C ASP A 55 -1.63 8.03 3.76
N SER A 56 -2.19 7.52 4.87
CA SER A 56 -1.40 6.87 5.92
C SER A 56 -0.65 5.64 5.42
N LEU A 57 -1.24 4.89 4.48
CA LEU A 57 -0.61 3.72 3.85
C LEU A 57 0.56 4.13 2.95
N MET A 58 0.40 5.17 2.13
CA MET A 58 1.49 5.72 1.31
C MET A 58 2.67 6.15 2.18
N THR A 59 2.40 6.89 3.25
CA THR A 59 3.45 7.32 4.19
C THR A 59 4.13 6.11 4.86
N GLN A 60 3.39 5.04 5.16
CA GLN A 60 3.97 3.81 5.72
C GLN A 60 4.84 3.06 4.70
N LEU A 61 4.41 3.00 3.44
CA LEU A 61 5.13 2.39 2.34
C LEU A 61 6.49 3.09 2.11
N GLU A 62 6.50 4.42 2.09
CA GLU A 62 7.73 5.23 1.97
C GLU A 62 8.70 4.99 3.13
N ARG A 63 8.19 4.96 4.36
CA ARG A 63 9.02 4.65 5.55
C ARG A 63 9.64 3.25 5.46
N LEU A 64 8.87 2.26 5.02
CA LEU A 64 9.36 0.90 4.85
C LEU A 64 10.43 0.82 3.76
N GLN A 65 10.22 1.49 2.63
CA GLN A 65 11.23 1.58 1.57
C GLN A 65 12.52 2.25 2.08
N ALA A 66 12.40 3.36 2.82
CA ALA A 66 13.55 4.04 3.40
C ALA A 66 14.30 3.15 4.42
N SER A 67 13.57 2.37 5.23
CA SER A 67 14.19 1.42 6.17
C SER A 67 14.86 0.24 5.46
N ASN A 68 14.28 -0.25 4.36
CA ASN A 68 14.83 -1.36 3.59
C ASN A 68 16.01 -0.94 2.71
N ALA A 69 16.08 0.33 2.29
CA ALA A 69 17.21 0.89 1.57
C ALA A 69 18.40 1.22 2.49
N ALA A 70 18.16 1.29 3.81
CA ALA A 70 19.18 1.59 4.82
C ALA A 70 19.75 0.32 5.49
N ALA A 71 19.25 -0.86 5.15
CA ALA A 71 19.75 -2.16 5.58
C ALA A 71 20.72 -2.75 4.55
#